data_AF-A0AA34XPH3-F1
#
_entry.id   AF-A0AA34XPH3-F1
#
_cell.length_a   1.000
_cell.length_b   1.000
_cell.length_c   1.000
_cell.angle_alpha   90.00
_cell.angle_beta   90.00
_cell.angle_gamma   90.00
#
_symmetry.space_group_name_H-M   'P 1'
#
loop_
_entity.id
_entity.type
_entity.pdbx_description
1 polymer ?
#
loop_
_entity_poly.entity_id
_entity_poly.type
_entity_poly.pdbx_seq_one_letter_code
_entity_poly.pdbx_strand_id
1 'polypeptide(L)'
;MKNKSQLYTFISDVEFPSILRFDESSGEVLTNKDISEGIYQFRWPDGTTCFPVEMYLAHLVSEGAVTITREDGGTVGTYASALSHLVRYCYKKNVEFWDLTTIHIDELVSELVAEKKSDGLTRARNNDTIRLIILPKFVAFLKWLQAEHYPTQYIIGVDRPKQRYQVKLKIIQKRGREGRNFGPSEVFPTRLPTSATKPKTAIAASVIKRLWDTLNCERGVMRLNDHLLQLFDKEDQEDHLDYMYHRRRIQLELLEATGLRPIELVRIPYSSNVEHIEDAKLEIPTYKREEARFRIIPIERSVAMRLEIFMSMHRDKFIKRLIKYELISSESEVDDFIYLNSETAKSVKQSAAYMDFNRLSLRAGIVTKTCQSMFRHRFVTNMVKLHLVSFMDKNPLKSAHSFNDKDYETILKKVASFTDHKDHKSLNEYIDLAWEELDVFEYAYQMKNLHSRFSAISKLVSDAKAQIKGLNYSEADLKPIIENLNAIEEESNLLVDK
;
A
#
# COMPACT_ATOMS: atom_id res chain seq x y z
N MET A 1 -19.50 18.59 -14.03
CA MET A 1 -18.83 17.63 -14.95
C MET A 1 -19.37 16.24 -14.68
N LYS A 2 -20.31 15.77 -15.51
CA LYS A 2 -21.15 14.58 -15.28
C LYS A 2 -20.76 13.38 -16.14
N ASN A 3 -19.50 13.25 -16.56
CA ASN A 3 -18.98 12.01 -17.14
C ASN A 3 -17.77 11.52 -16.33
N LYS A 4 -18.05 10.66 -15.34
CA LYS A 4 -17.06 9.92 -14.55
C LYS A 4 -16.60 8.64 -15.26
N SER A 5 -16.80 8.52 -16.57
CA SER A 5 -16.27 7.39 -17.32
C SER A 5 -14.73 7.47 -17.35
N GLN A 6 -14.12 6.31 -17.17
CA GLN A 6 -12.69 6.15 -17.33
C GLN A 6 -12.36 6.29 -18.82
N LEU A 7 -11.45 7.20 -19.16
CA LEU A 7 -11.10 7.51 -20.56
C LEU A 7 -10.06 6.54 -21.14
N TYR A 8 -9.56 5.59 -20.36
CA TYR A 8 -8.52 4.68 -20.81
C TYR A 8 -8.76 3.27 -20.31
N THR A 9 -8.32 2.30 -21.10
CA THR A 9 -8.37 0.88 -20.77
C THR A 9 -6.96 0.31 -20.92
N PHE A 10 -6.49 -0.41 -19.91
CA PHE A 10 -5.26 -1.19 -20.00
C PHE A 10 -5.60 -2.56 -20.61
N ILE A 11 -4.84 -2.97 -21.63
CA ILE A 11 -4.94 -4.27 -22.27
C ILE A 11 -3.61 -4.98 -22.02
N SER A 12 -3.63 -6.08 -21.28
CA SER A 12 -2.44 -6.88 -21.00
C SER A 12 -2.14 -7.84 -22.14
N ASP A 13 -0.88 -8.30 -22.20
CA ASP A 13 -0.45 -9.42 -23.05
C ASP A 13 -0.76 -9.18 -24.54
N VAL A 14 -0.35 -8.01 -25.05
CA VAL A 14 -0.62 -7.66 -26.46
C VAL A 14 0.50 -8.19 -27.34
N GLU A 15 0.12 -9.05 -28.28
CA GLU A 15 1.02 -9.58 -29.30
C GLU A 15 1.12 -8.62 -30.48
N PHE A 16 2.34 -8.25 -30.84
CA PHE A 16 2.65 -7.49 -32.04
C PHE A 16 3.44 -8.37 -33.01
N PRO A 17 3.15 -8.31 -34.32
CA PRO A 17 4.01 -8.92 -35.32
C PRO A 17 5.34 -8.17 -35.32
N SER A 18 6.44 -8.90 -35.15
CA SER A 18 7.81 -8.36 -35.27
C SER A 18 8.54 -9.05 -36.41
N ILE A 19 9.52 -8.36 -37.01
CA ILE A 19 10.31 -8.93 -38.10
C ILE A 19 11.54 -9.58 -37.48
N LEU A 20 11.66 -10.90 -37.60
CA LEU A 20 12.82 -11.66 -37.12
C LEU A 20 13.99 -11.50 -38.09
N ARG A 21 13.72 -11.70 -39.38
CA ARG A 21 14.72 -11.72 -40.45
C ARG A 21 14.04 -11.56 -41.81
N PHE A 22 14.71 -10.86 -42.72
CA PHE A 22 14.42 -10.92 -44.15
C PHE A 22 15.44 -11.84 -44.82
N ASP A 23 14.96 -12.84 -45.56
CA ASP A 23 15.82 -13.70 -46.37
C ASP A 23 15.94 -13.13 -47.79
N GLU A 24 17.10 -12.53 -48.10
CA GLU A 24 17.37 -11.91 -49.40
C GLU A 24 17.37 -12.94 -50.55
N SER A 25 17.58 -14.23 -50.27
CA SER A 25 17.69 -15.26 -51.30
C SER A 25 16.34 -15.83 -51.73
N SER A 26 15.39 -15.95 -50.80
CA SER A 26 14.02 -16.42 -51.07
C SER A 26 13.00 -15.28 -51.19
N GLY A 27 13.33 -14.08 -50.70
CA GLY A 27 12.41 -12.95 -50.59
C GLY A 27 11.41 -13.08 -49.44
N GLU A 28 11.58 -14.06 -48.55
CA GLU A 28 10.67 -14.30 -47.42
C GLU A 28 10.97 -13.39 -46.22
N VAL A 29 9.91 -12.84 -45.62
CA VAL A 29 9.96 -12.15 -44.33
C VAL A 29 9.59 -13.15 -43.24
N LEU A 30 10.56 -13.54 -42.43
CA LEU A 30 10.31 -14.34 -41.23
C LEU A 30 9.86 -13.41 -40.11
N THR A 31 8.63 -13.61 -39.64
CA THR A 31 8.05 -12.85 -38.53
C THR A 31 8.21 -13.59 -37.22
N ASN A 32 8.46 -12.85 -36.15
CA ASN A 32 8.29 -13.30 -34.77
C ASN A 32 7.09 -12.59 -34.14
N LYS A 33 6.76 -12.94 -32.90
CA LYS A 33 5.80 -12.24 -32.07
C LYS A 33 6.53 -11.54 -30.94
N ASP A 34 6.39 -10.24 -30.85
CA ASP A 34 6.78 -9.49 -29.66
C ASP A 34 5.58 -9.40 -28.74
N ILE A 35 5.76 -9.74 -27.47
CA ILE A 35 4.71 -9.62 -26.45
C ILE A 35 5.03 -8.37 -25.64
N SER A 36 4.14 -7.38 -25.71
CA SER A 36 4.17 -6.27 -24.77
C SER A 36 3.40 -6.65 -23.50
N GLU A 37 3.94 -6.31 -22.32
CA GLU A 37 3.25 -6.54 -21.05
C GLU A 37 1.89 -5.80 -20.99
N GLY A 38 1.70 -4.77 -21.80
CA GLY A 38 0.37 -4.26 -22.16
C GLY A 38 0.39 -2.97 -22.96
N ILE A 39 -0.80 -2.45 -23.27
CA ILE A 39 -1.00 -1.14 -23.89
C ILE A 39 -2.16 -0.39 -23.23
N TYR A 40 -2.19 0.92 -23.44
CA TYR A 40 -3.31 1.76 -23.01
C TYR A 40 -4.07 2.28 -24.22
N GLN A 41 -5.31 1.80 -24.39
CA GLN A 41 -6.26 2.45 -25.30
C GLN A 41 -6.82 3.71 -24.64
N PHE A 42 -6.87 4.81 -25.37
CA PHE A 42 -7.34 6.10 -24.84
C PHE A 42 -8.49 6.66 -25.68
N ARG A 43 -9.52 7.17 -25.01
CA ARG A 43 -10.74 7.68 -25.63
C ARG A 43 -11.06 9.10 -25.20
N TRP A 44 -11.69 9.85 -26.09
CA TRP A 44 -12.41 11.07 -25.78
C TRP A 44 -13.68 10.77 -24.98
N PRO A 45 -14.27 11.78 -24.31
CA PRO A 45 -15.52 11.62 -23.57
C PRO A 45 -16.74 11.14 -24.37
N ASP A 46 -16.75 11.27 -25.70
CA ASP A 46 -17.77 10.69 -26.60
C ASP A 46 -17.52 9.22 -26.95
N GLY A 47 -16.39 8.65 -26.52
CA GLY A 47 -16.00 7.28 -26.81
C GLY A 47 -15.12 7.11 -28.05
N THR A 48 -14.90 8.17 -28.85
CA THR A 48 -13.98 8.13 -29.99
C THR A 48 -12.53 8.01 -29.51
N THR A 49 -11.64 7.46 -30.32
CA THR A 49 -10.22 7.27 -29.95
C THR A 49 -9.49 8.61 -29.84
N CYS A 50 -8.75 8.81 -28.76
CA CYS A 50 -7.86 9.95 -28.57
C CYS A 50 -6.45 9.60 -29.03
N PHE A 51 -6.26 9.55 -30.36
CA PHE A 51 -5.00 9.14 -30.98
C PHE A 51 -3.75 9.86 -30.45
N PRO A 52 -3.72 11.20 -30.25
CA PRO A 52 -2.50 11.87 -29.78
C PRO A 52 -2.02 11.35 -28.42
N VAL A 53 -2.95 11.06 -27.50
CA VAL A 53 -2.60 10.54 -26.18
C VAL A 53 -2.20 9.08 -26.25
N GLU A 54 -2.91 8.26 -27.04
CA GLU A 54 -2.58 6.85 -27.24
C GLU A 54 -1.17 6.68 -27.84
N MET A 55 -0.84 7.46 -28.88
CA MET A 55 0.48 7.49 -29.49
C MET A 55 1.58 7.89 -28.50
N TYR A 56 1.32 8.90 -27.67
CA TYR A 56 2.28 9.32 -26.66
C TYR A 56 2.56 8.21 -25.63
N LEU A 57 1.51 7.53 -25.16
CA LEU A 57 1.67 6.43 -24.20
C LEU A 57 2.45 5.27 -24.81
N ALA A 58 2.22 4.94 -26.09
CA ALA A 58 2.98 3.93 -26.81
C ALA A 58 4.46 4.34 -26.98
N HIS A 59 4.73 5.61 -27.34
CA HIS A 59 6.07 6.16 -27.45
C HIS A 59 6.85 6.07 -26.12
N LEU A 60 6.21 6.38 -25.00
CA LEU A 60 6.85 6.27 -23.68
C LEU A 60 7.31 4.83 -23.37
N VAL A 61 6.55 3.83 -23.84
CA VAL A 61 6.91 2.41 -23.69
C VAL A 61 8.06 2.04 -24.63
N SER A 62 8.00 2.46 -25.90
CA SER A 62 9.04 2.11 -26.90
C SER A 62 10.41 2.69 -26.57
N GLU A 63 10.46 3.89 -25.98
CA GLU A 63 11.71 4.53 -25.54
C GLU A 63 12.30 3.91 -24.26
N GLY A 64 11.59 2.98 -23.60
CA GLY A 64 11.99 2.46 -22.28
C GLY A 64 12.02 3.53 -21.19
N ALA A 65 11.41 4.70 -21.43
CA ALA A 65 11.47 5.85 -20.54
C ALA A 65 10.62 5.67 -19.26
N VAL A 66 9.68 4.72 -19.29
CA VAL A 66 8.78 4.42 -18.19
C VAL A 66 8.53 2.91 -18.08
N THR A 67 8.23 2.45 -16.87
CA THR A 67 7.81 1.07 -16.65
C THR A 67 6.36 0.85 -17.08
N ILE A 68 6.10 -0.28 -17.71
CA ILE A 68 4.77 -0.85 -17.90
C ILE A 68 4.79 -2.23 -17.24
N THR A 69 3.73 -2.56 -16.51
CA THR A 69 3.64 -3.88 -15.87
C THR A 69 2.27 -4.50 -16.11
N ARG A 70 2.22 -5.82 -16.22
CA ARG A 70 0.96 -6.57 -16.32
C ARG A 70 0.02 -6.37 -15.12
N GLU A 71 0.58 -6.13 -13.93
CA GLU A 71 -0.17 -6.14 -12.67
C GLU A 71 -0.89 -4.82 -12.37
N ASP A 72 -0.20 -3.69 -12.56
CA ASP A 72 -0.71 -2.35 -12.21
C ASP A 72 -0.69 -1.36 -13.39
N GLY A 73 -0.21 -1.79 -14.56
CA GLY A 73 -0.06 -0.95 -15.74
C GLY A 73 1.10 0.04 -15.65
N GLY A 74 1.91 -0.07 -14.59
CA GLY A 74 3.16 0.64 -14.37
C GLY A 74 3.04 2.16 -14.33
N THR A 75 4.16 2.81 -14.60
CA THR A 75 4.26 4.27 -14.66
C THR A 75 3.40 4.84 -15.79
N VAL A 76 3.22 4.12 -16.90
CA VAL A 76 2.34 4.52 -18.02
C VAL A 76 0.91 4.77 -17.56
N GLY A 77 0.36 3.92 -16.68
CA GLY A 77 -0.98 4.13 -16.12
C GLY A 77 -1.12 5.46 -15.37
N THR A 78 -0.04 5.92 -14.74
CA THR A 78 -0.02 7.22 -14.08
C THR A 78 0.01 8.39 -15.08
N TYR A 79 0.54 8.19 -16.29
CA TYR A 79 0.41 9.12 -17.42
C TYR A 79 -1.01 9.15 -17.96
N ALA A 80 -1.58 7.99 -18.26
CA ALA A 80 -2.96 7.89 -18.73
C ALA A 80 -3.95 8.55 -17.76
N SER A 81 -3.82 8.27 -16.46
CA SER A 81 -4.64 8.88 -15.41
C SER A 81 -4.51 10.40 -15.38
N ALA A 82 -3.28 10.93 -15.42
CA ALA A 82 -3.04 12.37 -15.41
C ALA A 82 -3.62 13.04 -16.67
N LEU A 83 -3.27 12.54 -17.85
CA LEU A 83 -3.69 13.10 -19.15
C LEU A 83 -5.21 13.10 -19.32
N SER A 84 -5.93 12.17 -18.68
CA SER A 84 -7.39 12.17 -18.68
C SER A 84 -8.02 13.49 -18.17
N HIS A 85 -7.31 14.26 -17.34
CA HIS A 85 -7.75 15.59 -16.93
C HIS A 85 -7.66 16.62 -18.05
N LEU A 86 -6.56 16.61 -18.81
CA LEU A 86 -6.36 17.49 -19.96
C LEU A 86 -7.34 17.16 -21.09
N VAL A 87 -7.51 15.88 -21.42
CA VAL A 87 -8.44 15.40 -22.46
C VAL A 87 -9.88 15.82 -22.15
N ARG A 88 -10.34 15.64 -20.91
CA ARG A 88 -11.70 16.09 -20.50
C ARG A 88 -11.87 17.60 -20.61
N TYR A 89 -10.82 18.36 -20.29
CA TYR A 89 -10.85 19.81 -20.41
C TYR A 89 -10.94 20.26 -21.87
N CYS A 90 -10.05 19.76 -22.72
CA CYS A 90 -10.02 20.02 -24.16
C CYS A 90 -11.37 19.70 -24.81
N TYR A 91 -11.93 18.53 -24.51
CA TYR A 91 -13.26 18.14 -25.02
C TYR A 91 -14.37 19.07 -24.53
N LYS A 92 -14.40 19.40 -23.23
CA LYS A 92 -15.42 20.28 -22.63
C LYS A 92 -15.37 21.70 -23.21
N LYS A 93 -14.17 22.20 -23.49
CA LYS A 93 -13.93 23.57 -23.98
C LYS A 93 -13.90 23.65 -25.50
N ASN A 94 -13.96 22.51 -26.18
CA ASN A 94 -13.79 22.39 -27.63
C ASN A 94 -12.48 23.05 -28.11
N VAL A 95 -11.37 22.68 -27.46
CA VAL A 95 -10.03 23.19 -27.74
C VAL A 95 -9.10 22.02 -28.03
N GLU A 96 -8.43 22.07 -29.16
CA GLU A 96 -7.42 21.08 -29.56
C GLU A 96 -6.12 21.23 -28.75
N PHE A 97 -5.32 20.16 -28.68
CA PHE A 97 -4.09 20.18 -27.87
C PHE A 97 -3.07 21.23 -28.32
N TRP A 98 -2.98 21.50 -29.63
CA TRP A 98 -2.06 22.49 -30.20
C TRP A 98 -2.55 23.94 -30.08
N ASP A 99 -3.83 24.15 -29.73
CA ASP A 99 -4.45 25.46 -29.51
C ASP A 99 -4.54 25.83 -28.01
N LEU A 100 -3.91 25.03 -27.14
CA LEU A 100 -3.87 25.31 -25.71
C LEU A 100 -3.07 26.58 -25.42
N THR A 101 -3.60 27.39 -24.51
CA THR A 101 -2.95 28.62 -24.05
C THR A 101 -2.72 28.56 -22.55
N THR A 102 -1.93 29.49 -22.02
CA THR A 102 -1.70 29.59 -20.57
C THR A 102 -3.02 29.78 -19.79
N ILE A 103 -3.99 30.51 -20.36
CA ILE A 103 -5.31 30.71 -19.75
C ILE A 103 -6.05 29.38 -19.60
N HIS A 104 -6.02 28.54 -20.64
CA HIS A 104 -6.64 27.21 -20.59
C HIS A 104 -6.06 26.33 -19.47
N ILE A 105 -4.74 26.39 -19.27
CA ILE A 105 -4.08 25.64 -18.19
C ILE A 105 -4.45 26.19 -16.81
N ASP A 106 -4.51 27.50 -16.64
CA ASP A 106 -4.89 28.13 -15.36
C ASP A 106 -6.35 27.82 -14.98
N GLU A 107 -7.26 27.82 -15.96
CA GLU A 107 -8.65 27.37 -15.78
C GLU A 107 -8.70 25.90 -15.37
N LEU A 108 -8.01 25.01 -16.08
CA LEU A 108 -7.95 23.59 -15.75
C LEU A 108 -7.41 23.35 -14.33
N VAL A 109 -6.33 24.04 -13.94
CA VAL A 109 -5.77 23.96 -12.59
C VAL A 109 -6.79 24.40 -11.55
N SER A 110 -7.53 25.48 -11.82
CA SER A 110 -8.58 25.97 -10.93
C SER A 110 -9.71 24.95 -10.78
N GLU A 111 -10.14 24.31 -11.87
CA GLU A 111 -11.12 23.21 -11.85
C GLU A 111 -10.61 22.02 -11.02
N LEU A 112 -9.35 21.61 -11.18
CA LEU A 112 -8.75 20.50 -10.43
C LEU A 112 -8.64 20.80 -8.92
N VAL A 113 -8.36 22.05 -8.56
CA VAL A 113 -8.26 22.49 -7.16
C VAL A 113 -9.63 22.49 -6.49
N ALA A 114 -10.66 22.93 -7.21
CA ALA A 114 -12.04 23.03 -6.74
C ALA A 114 -12.80 21.70 -6.74
N GLU A 115 -12.32 20.68 -7.47
CA GLU A 115 -12.99 19.38 -7.56
C GLU A 115 -13.17 18.73 -6.18
N LYS A 116 -14.39 18.28 -5.90
CA LYS A 116 -14.78 17.61 -4.66
C LYS A 116 -15.13 16.14 -4.90
N LYS A 117 -15.01 15.32 -3.86
CA LYS A 117 -15.45 13.92 -3.90
C LYS A 117 -16.98 13.83 -3.95
N SER A 118 -17.49 12.60 -4.02
CA SER A 118 -18.93 12.30 -4.00
C SER A 118 -19.66 12.86 -2.78
N ASP A 119 -18.95 13.08 -1.68
CA ASP A 119 -19.48 13.69 -0.45
C ASP A 119 -19.76 15.19 -0.56
N GLY A 120 -19.28 15.88 -1.62
CA GLY A 120 -19.46 17.33 -1.80
C GLY A 120 -18.73 18.21 -0.76
N LEU A 121 -17.97 17.61 0.15
CA LEU A 121 -17.31 18.28 1.26
C LEU A 121 -15.79 18.20 1.16
N THR A 122 -15.26 17.03 0.79
CA THR A 122 -13.82 16.82 0.74
C THR A 122 -13.28 17.08 -0.66
N ARG A 123 -12.11 17.74 -0.72
CA ARG A 123 -11.40 17.94 -2.00
C ARG A 123 -11.04 16.57 -2.59
N ALA A 124 -11.21 16.45 -3.91
CA ALA A 124 -10.89 15.23 -4.63
C ALA A 124 -9.38 14.94 -4.60
N ARG A 125 -8.54 15.98 -4.65
CA ARG A 125 -7.08 15.87 -4.72
C ARG A 125 -6.39 16.88 -3.81
N ASN A 126 -5.19 16.52 -3.36
CA ASN A 126 -4.29 17.46 -2.71
C ASN A 126 -3.46 18.23 -3.76
N ASN A 127 -2.84 19.33 -3.33
CA ASN A 127 -2.08 20.19 -4.24
C ASN A 127 -0.78 19.54 -4.72
N ASP A 128 -0.22 18.61 -3.93
CA ASP A 128 0.97 17.85 -4.31
C ASP A 128 0.69 16.89 -5.46
N THR A 129 -0.47 16.23 -5.49
CA THR A 129 -0.87 15.40 -6.64
C THR A 129 -0.98 16.24 -7.90
N ILE A 130 -1.56 17.43 -7.82
CA ILE A 130 -1.65 18.33 -8.99
C ILE A 130 -0.25 18.75 -9.42
N ARG A 131 0.57 19.25 -8.48
CA ARG A 131 1.90 19.80 -8.75
C ARG A 131 2.95 18.78 -9.20
N LEU A 132 3.01 17.64 -8.52
CA LEU A 132 4.11 16.68 -8.65
C LEU A 132 3.77 15.53 -9.59
N ILE A 133 2.48 15.28 -9.84
CA ILE A 133 2.04 14.14 -10.65
C ILE A 133 1.36 14.64 -11.93
N ILE A 134 0.30 15.42 -11.83
CA ILE A 134 -0.53 15.76 -13.00
C ILE A 134 0.19 16.74 -13.94
N LEU A 135 0.59 17.90 -13.42
CA LEU A 135 1.16 18.98 -14.22
C LEU A 135 2.46 18.60 -14.96
N PRO A 136 3.43 17.89 -14.35
CA PRO A 136 4.64 17.48 -15.06
C PRO A 136 4.35 16.58 -16.28
N LYS A 137 3.30 15.78 -16.22
CA LYS A 137 2.89 14.89 -17.32
C LYS A 137 2.22 15.64 -18.46
N PHE A 138 1.51 16.72 -18.15
CA PHE A 138 1.04 17.64 -19.20
C PHE A 138 2.20 18.29 -19.92
N VAL A 139 3.21 18.77 -19.18
CA VAL A 139 4.41 19.36 -19.78
C VAL A 139 5.12 18.35 -20.67
N ALA A 140 5.32 17.12 -20.19
CA ALA A 140 5.99 16.07 -20.95
C ALA A 140 5.22 15.72 -22.25
N PHE A 141 3.90 15.53 -22.15
CA PHE A 141 3.05 15.26 -23.31
C PHE A 141 3.05 16.39 -24.34
N LEU A 142 2.83 17.64 -23.91
CA LEU A 142 2.75 18.77 -24.84
C LEU A 142 4.11 19.07 -25.49
N LYS A 143 5.23 18.84 -24.77
CA LYS A 143 6.57 18.95 -25.34
C LYS A 143 6.82 17.88 -26.40
N TRP A 144 6.44 16.64 -26.12
CA TRP A 144 6.50 15.55 -27.10
C TRP A 144 5.64 15.86 -28.33
N LEU A 145 4.40 16.29 -28.12
CA LEU A 145 3.47 16.63 -29.21
C LEU A 145 4.05 17.75 -30.10
N GLN A 146 4.63 18.78 -29.50
CA GLN A 146 5.31 19.85 -30.22
C GLN A 146 6.52 19.33 -31.00
N ALA A 147 7.36 18.49 -30.39
CA ALA A 147 8.58 18.00 -31.03
C ALA A 147 8.29 17.09 -32.22
N GLU A 148 7.38 16.13 -32.05
CA GLU A 148 7.12 15.08 -33.05
C GLU A 148 6.16 15.52 -34.16
N HIS A 149 5.13 16.30 -33.83
CA HIS A 149 4.03 16.58 -34.76
C HIS A 149 3.92 18.05 -35.18
N TYR A 150 4.42 18.99 -34.37
CA TYR A 150 4.31 20.43 -34.64
C TYR A 150 5.62 21.21 -34.39
N PRO A 151 6.75 20.80 -34.98
CA PRO A 151 8.08 21.35 -34.64
C PRO A 151 8.23 22.84 -34.97
N THR A 152 7.40 23.37 -35.85
CA THR A 152 7.39 24.78 -36.25
C THR A 152 6.49 25.66 -35.37
N GLN A 153 5.65 25.05 -34.53
CA GLN A 153 4.74 25.77 -33.63
C GLN A 153 5.34 25.92 -32.23
N TYR A 154 5.17 27.10 -31.64
CA TYR A 154 5.55 27.36 -30.26
C TYR A 154 4.38 27.07 -29.32
N ILE A 155 3.98 25.79 -29.21
CA ILE A 155 2.88 25.33 -28.34
C ILE A 155 3.24 25.52 -26.86
N ILE A 156 4.34 24.92 -26.39
CA ILE A 156 4.75 24.92 -24.98
C ILE A 156 6.25 25.15 -24.81
N GLY A 157 6.61 26.05 -23.88
CA GLY A 157 8.01 26.35 -23.60
C GLY A 157 8.22 27.59 -22.76
N VAL A 158 9.49 27.93 -22.56
CA VAL A 158 9.90 29.16 -21.87
C VAL A 158 10.08 30.25 -22.92
N ASP A 159 9.37 31.37 -22.77
CA ASP A 159 9.46 32.51 -23.69
C ASP A 159 10.91 32.99 -23.85
N ARG A 160 11.29 33.30 -25.10
CA ARG A 160 12.56 33.90 -25.48
C ARG A 160 12.31 35.20 -26.25
N PRO A 161 13.30 36.11 -26.39
CA PRO A 161 13.09 37.43 -27.00
C PRO A 161 12.39 37.43 -28.37
N LYS A 162 12.51 36.35 -29.16
CA LYS A 162 11.87 36.19 -30.47
C LYS A 162 10.95 34.97 -30.59
N GLN A 163 10.68 34.27 -29.49
CA GLN A 163 9.85 33.05 -29.48
C GLN A 163 8.87 33.14 -28.32
N ARG A 164 7.59 33.28 -28.65
CA ARG A 164 6.51 33.32 -27.67
C ARG A 164 5.72 32.03 -27.73
N TYR A 165 5.65 31.33 -26.61
CA TYR A 165 4.91 30.09 -26.52
C TYR A 165 3.46 30.35 -26.11
N GLN A 166 2.53 29.58 -26.67
CA GLN A 166 1.11 29.66 -26.33
C GLN A 166 0.89 29.28 -24.85
N VAL A 167 1.55 28.20 -24.43
CA VAL A 167 1.63 27.71 -23.06
C VAL A 167 2.99 28.04 -22.46
N LYS A 168 3.02 28.98 -21.52
CA LYS A 168 4.26 29.51 -20.96
C LYS A 168 4.72 28.70 -19.76
N LEU A 169 6.01 28.35 -19.76
CA LEU A 169 6.69 27.68 -18.65
C LEU A 169 7.67 28.62 -17.97
N LYS A 170 7.98 28.31 -16.70
CA LYS A 170 9.09 28.91 -15.95
C LYS A 170 10.09 27.84 -15.58
N ILE A 171 11.36 28.23 -15.48
CA ILE A 171 12.43 27.37 -14.99
C ILE A 171 12.46 27.46 -13.46
N ILE A 172 12.41 26.31 -12.80
CA ILE A 172 12.67 26.20 -11.35
C ILE A 172 13.88 25.30 -11.13
N GLN A 173 14.66 25.59 -10.08
CA GLN A 173 15.71 24.68 -9.65
C GLN A 173 15.08 23.60 -8.76
N LYS A 174 15.12 22.34 -9.19
CA LYS A 174 14.64 21.23 -8.37
C LYS A 174 15.67 20.94 -7.29
N ARG A 175 15.35 21.31 -6.05
CA ARG A 175 16.11 20.92 -4.87
C ARG A 175 15.45 19.71 -4.22
N GLY A 176 16.24 18.66 -4.00
CA GLY A 176 15.84 17.53 -3.17
C GLY A 176 15.70 17.93 -1.70
N ARG A 177 15.17 17.00 -0.90
CA ARG A 177 15.08 17.15 0.56
C ARG A 177 16.44 17.42 1.23
N GLU A 178 17.54 17.05 0.59
CA GLU A 178 18.91 17.27 1.09
C GLU A 178 19.67 18.40 0.36
N GLY A 179 18.98 19.30 -0.34
CA GLY A 179 19.65 20.33 -1.15
C GLY A 179 20.35 19.78 -2.41
N ARG A 180 20.25 18.47 -2.69
CA ARG A 180 20.69 17.87 -3.95
C ARG A 180 20.04 18.61 -5.11
N ASN A 181 20.87 19.14 -6.00
CA ASN A 181 20.41 19.84 -7.17
C ASN A 181 20.09 18.82 -8.28
N PHE A 182 18.82 18.70 -8.63
CA PHE A 182 18.36 17.87 -9.75
C PHE A 182 18.34 18.66 -11.07
N GLY A 183 18.91 19.86 -11.05
CA GLY A 183 18.98 20.75 -12.20
C GLY A 183 17.71 21.56 -12.43
N PRO A 184 17.72 22.39 -13.49
CA PRO A 184 16.57 23.16 -13.90
C PRO A 184 15.45 22.24 -14.39
N SER A 185 14.22 22.53 -13.99
CA SER A 185 13.00 21.90 -14.49
C SER A 185 12.05 22.98 -14.95
N GLU A 186 11.48 22.79 -16.14
CA GLU A 186 10.42 23.66 -16.63
C GLU A 186 9.08 23.22 -16.05
N VAL A 187 8.33 24.17 -15.50
CA VAL A 187 7.03 23.95 -14.85
C VAL A 187 6.06 25.07 -15.19
N PHE A 188 4.77 24.82 -15.04
CA PHE A 188 3.78 25.90 -15.17
C PHE A 188 4.01 27.00 -14.12
N PRO A 189 3.81 28.27 -14.49
CA PRO A 189 3.95 29.38 -13.57
C PRO A 189 2.88 29.40 -12.47
N THR A 190 1.74 28.76 -12.72
CA THR A 190 0.52 28.74 -11.90
C THR A 190 0.80 28.48 -10.42
N ARG A 191 0.27 29.35 -9.56
CA ARG A 191 0.38 29.23 -8.10
C ARG A 191 -0.80 28.42 -7.56
N LEU A 192 -0.53 27.22 -7.07
CA LEU A 192 -1.51 26.47 -6.30
C LEU A 192 -1.63 27.07 -4.89
N PRO A 193 -2.83 27.13 -4.29
CA PRO A 193 -3.00 27.60 -2.92
C PRO A 193 -2.13 26.76 -1.96
N THR A 194 -1.65 27.36 -0.87
CA THR A 194 -0.92 26.59 0.15
C THR A 194 -1.93 25.76 0.92
N SER A 195 -1.83 24.43 0.85
CA SER A 195 -2.58 23.54 1.73
C SER A 195 -1.58 22.88 2.66
N ALA A 196 -1.79 23.00 3.97
CA ALA A 196 -0.99 22.27 4.95
C ALA A 196 -1.16 20.77 4.67
N THR A 197 -0.11 20.13 4.16
CA THR A 197 -0.08 18.68 4.04
C THR A 197 0.02 18.12 5.44
N LYS A 198 -1.10 17.56 5.95
CA LYS A 198 -1.01 16.76 7.17
C LYS A 198 -0.15 15.54 6.84
N PRO A 199 0.98 15.31 7.55
CA PRO A 199 1.76 14.10 7.36
C PRO A 199 0.86 12.89 7.64
N LYS A 200 1.16 11.76 7.00
CA LYS A 200 0.48 10.51 7.32
C LYS A 200 0.90 10.13 8.74
N THR A 201 -0.04 10.09 9.66
CA THR A 201 0.22 9.72 11.05
C THR A 201 0.28 8.21 11.21
N ALA A 202 0.96 7.76 12.27
CA ALA A 202 0.90 6.38 12.73
C ALA A 202 -0.56 5.98 13.02
N ILE A 203 -0.91 4.72 12.75
CA ILE A 203 -2.23 4.21 13.11
C ILE A 203 -2.37 4.21 14.64
N ALA A 204 -3.52 4.70 15.13
CA ALA A 204 -3.82 4.76 16.55
C ALA A 204 -4.16 3.36 17.10
N ALA A 205 -3.75 3.09 18.34
CA ALA A 205 -3.98 1.79 18.98
C ALA A 205 -5.47 1.43 19.11
N SER A 206 -6.33 2.43 19.34
CA SER A 206 -7.80 2.24 19.36
C SER A 206 -8.36 1.79 18.01
N VAL A 207 -7.77 2.26 16.90
CA VAL A 207 -8.15 1.85 15.55
C VAL A 207 -7.67 0.42 15.27
N ILE A 208 -6.45 0.07 15.67
CA ILE A 208 -5.93 -1.31 15.58
C ILE A 208 -6.84 -2.27 16.35
N LYS A 209 -7.17 -1.94 17.61
CA LYS A 209 -8.09 -2.74 18.44
C LYS A 209 -9.43 -2.95 17.75
N ARG A 210 -10.05 -1.88 17.22
CA ARG A 210 -11.32 -1.98 16.47
C ARG A 210 -11.22 -2.87 15.23
N LEU A 211 -10.12 -2.82 14.48
CA LEU A 211 -9.90 -3.69 13.32
C LEU A 211 -9.84 -5.16 13.76
N TRP A 212 -9.14 -5.46 14.86
CA TRP A 212 -9.06 -6.79 15.45
C TRP A 212 -10.41 -7.30 15.97
N ASP A 213 -11.13 -6.47 16.74
CA ASP A 213 -12.46 -6.81 17.26
C ASP A 213 -13.43 -7.10 16.11
N THR A 214 -13.41 -6.26 15.07
CA THR A 214 -14.24 -6.46 13.87
C THR A 214 -13.87 -7.73 13.13
N LEU A 215 -12.58 -8.01 12.93
CA LEU A 215 -12.13 -9.23 12.26
C LEU A 215 -12.59 -10.49 13.01
N ASN A 216 -12.46 -10.50 14.34
CA ASN A 216 -12.87 -11.63 15.17
C ASN A 216 -14.40 -11.86 15.12
N CYS A 217 -15.20 -10.79 15.07
CA CYS A 217 -16.65 -10.87 14.89
C CYS A 217 -17.06 -11.25 13.46
N GLU A 218 -16.25 -10.93 12.44
CA GLU A 218 -16.59 -11.15 11.03
C GLU A 218 -16.67 -12.63 10.64
N ARG A 219 -16.04 -13.55 11.39
CA ARG A 219 -15.96 -14.98 11.03
C ARG A 219 -17.34 -15.58 10.72
N GLY A 220 -18.37 -15.25 11.50
CA GLY A 220 -19.74 -15.75 11.29
C GLY A 220 -20.54 -15.02 10.20
N VAL A 221 -20.02 -13.93 9.64
CA VAL A 221 -20.72 -13.07 8.65
C VAL A 221 -20.10 -13.20 7.26
N MET A 222 -18.95 -13.88 7.13
CA MET A 222 -18.31 -14.12 5.85
C MET A 222 -19.19 -15.02 4.96
N ARG A 223 -19.20 -14.72 3.67
CA ARG A 223 -19.95 -15.47 2.65
C ARG A 223 -19.06 -15.74 1.46
N LEU A 224 -19.24 -16.91 0.87
CA LEU A 224 -18.64 -17.26 -0.39
C LEU A 224 -19.33 -16.53 -1.53
N ASN A 225 -18.65 -16.46 -2.68
CA ASN A 225 -19.32 -16.06 -3.91
C ASN A 225 -20.28 -17.18 -4.35
N ASP A 226 -21.28 -16.83 -5.18
CA ASP A 226 -22.33 -17.78 -5.58
C ASP A 226 -21.78 -18.98 -6.35
N HIS A 227 -20.71 -18.80 -7.11
CA HIS A 227 -20.03 -19.85 -7.86
C HIS A 227 -19.43 -20.92 -6.94
N LEU A 228 -18.61 -20.51 -5.97
CA LEU A 228 -17.98 -21.41 -5.00
C LEU A 228 -19.00 -22.03 -4.05
N LEU A 229 -20.08 -21.31 -3.73
CA LEU A 229 -21.19 -21.82 -2.92
C LEU A 229 -21.89 -23.01 -3.61
N GLN A 230 -22.03 -22.97 -4.94
CA GLN A 230 -22.62 -24.07 -5.71
C GLN A 230 -21.64 -25.22 -5.92
N LEU A 231 -20.34 -24.91 -6.00
CA LEU A 231 -19.30 -25.89 -6.28
C LEU A 231 -18.91 -26.72 -5.04
N PHE A 232 -18.74 -26.07 -3.89
CA PHE A 232 -18.21 -26.70 -2.67
C PHE A 232 -19.30 -27.37 -1.83
N ASP A 233 -18.95 -28.50 -1.20
CA ASP A 233 -19.77 -29.09 -0.15
C ASP A 233 -19.71 -28.27 1.15
N LYS A 234 -20.61 -28.54 2.12
CA LYS A 234 -20.71 -27.71 3.33
C LYS A 234 -19.41 -27.65 4.14
N GLU A 235 -18.68 -28.75 4.23
CA GLU A 235 -17.42 -28.82 4.97
C GLU A 235 -16.34 -27.97 4.27
N ASP A 236 -16.23 -28.11 2.95
CA ASP A 236 -15.30 -27.31 2.15
C ASP A 236 -15.69 -25.83 2.08
N GLN A 237 -16.97 -25.50 2.18
CA GLN A 237 -17.42 -24.11 2.31
C GLN A 237 -16.92 -23.49 3.62
N GLU A 238 -17.03 -24.21 4.75
CA GLU A 238 -16.53 -23.77 6.05
C GLU A 238 -15.00 -23.64 6.04
N ASP A 239 -14.29 -24.65 5.56
CA ASP A 239 -12.82 -24.62 5.46
C ASP A 239 -12.33 -23.52 4.48
N HIS A 240 -13.12 -23.14 3.48
CA HIS A 240 -12.80 -22.02 2.60
C HIS A 240 -12.97 -20.67 3.27
N LEU A 241 -14.07 -20.49 4.01
CA LEU A 241 -14.27 -19.27 4.81
C LEU A 241 -13.19 -19.15 5.90
N ASP A 242 -12.77 -20.27 6.46
CA ASP A 242 -11.68 -20.34 7.43
C ASP A 242 -10.35 -19.88 6.82
N TYR A 243 -9.98 -20.37 5.64
CA TYR A 243 -8.82 -19.87 4.90
C TYR A 243 -8.90 -18.34 4.67
N MET A 244 -10.04 -17.83 4.20
CA MET A 244 -10.21 -16.40 3.95
C MET A 244 -10.09 -15.57 5.24
N TYR A 245 -10.63 -16.07 6.35
CA TYR A 245 -10.53 -15.44 7.67
C TYR A 245 -9.07 -15.40 8.13
N HIS A 246 -8.37 -16.53 8.11
CA HIS A 246 -6.98 -16.63 8.51
C HIS A 246 -6.05 -15.82 7.60
N ARG A 247 -6.34 -15.72 6.29
CA ARG A 247 -5.63 -14.85 5.35
C ARG A 247 -5.74 -13.37 5.74
N ARG A 248 -6.94 -12.89 6.11
CA ARG A 248 -7.13 -11.51 6.59
C ARG A 248 -6.45 -11.28 7.94
N ARG A 249 -6.45 -12.29 8.79
CA ARG A 249 -5.78 -12.26 10.09
C ARG A 249 -4.27 -12.06 9.94
N ILE A 250 -3.59 -12.93 9.17
CA ILE A 250 -2.15 -12.79 8.96
C ILE A 250 -1.80 -11.45 8.29
N GLN A 251 -2.69 -10.89 7.46
CA GLN A 251 -2.48 -9.55 6.89
C GLN A 251 -2.34 -8.50 8.00
N LEU A 252 -3.22 -8.49 9.01
CA LEU A 252 -3.10 -7.57 10.14
C LEU A 252 -1.87 -7.87 11.00
N GLU A 253 -1.61 -9.14 11.30
CA GLU A 253 -0.45 -9.55 12.12
C GLU A 253 0.87 -9.11 11.47
N LEU A 254 1.05 -9.37 10.19
CA LEU A 254 2.27 -9.01 9.47
C LEU A 254 2.42 -7.50 9.29
N LEU A 255 1.34 -6.76 9.06
CA LEU A 255 1.38 -5.29 9.01
C LEU A 255 1.85 -4.69 10.34
N GLU A 256 1.35 -5.22 11.46
CA GLU A 256 1.71 -4.77 12.81
C GLU A 256 3.13 -5.20 13.20
N ALA A 257 3.50 -6.45 12.95
CA ALA A 257 4.79 -7.04 13.35
C ALA A 257 5.97 -6.53 12.52
N THR A 258 5.76 -6.11 11.26
CA THR A 258 6.88 -5.83 10.33
C THR A 258 6.82 -4.47 9.65
N GLY A 259 5.67 -3.79 9.65
CA GLY A 259 5.50 -2.54 8.90
C GLY A 259 5.76 -2.66 7.39
N LEU A 260 5.57 -3.85 6.83
CA LEU A 260 5.77 -4.13 5.41
C LEU A 260 4.88 -3.25 4.51
N ARG A 261 5.30 -3.04 3.27
CA ARG A 261 4.50 -2.35 2.25
C ARG A 261 3.44 -3.31 1.69
N PRO A 262 2.29 -2.81 1.22
CA PRO A 262 1.24 -3.68 0.67
C PRO A 262 1.71 -4.61 -0.45
N ILE A 263 2.64 -4.14 -1.30
CA ILE A 263 3.24 -4.95 -2.37
C ILE A 263 4.16 -6.05 -1.83
N GLU A 264 4.80 -5.81 -0.69
CA GLU A 264 5.69 -6.78 -0.05
C GLU A 264 4.87 -7.92 0.58
N LEU A 265 3.67 -7.62 1.12
CA LEU A 265 2.75 -8.61 1.71
C LEU A 265 2.41 -9.74 0.74
N VAL A 266 2.03 -9.39 -0.48
CA VAL A 266 1.49 -10.34 -1.47
C VAL A 266 2.59 -11.13 -2.19
N ARG A 267 3.86 -10.81 -1.90
CA ARG A 267 5.05 -11.38 -2.54
C ARG A 267 5.99 -12.07 -1.55
N ILE A 268 5.58 -12.29 -0.31
CA ILE A 268 6.38 -13.05 0.66
C ILE A 268 6.50 -14.49 0.17
N PRO A 269 7.70 -14.99 -0.14
CA PRO A 269 7.87 -16.34 -0.66
C PRO A 269 7.48 -17.38 0.38
N TYR A 270 6.84 -18.48 -0.05
CA TYR A 270 6.52 -19.58 0.87
C TYR A 270 7.76 -20.42 1.15
N SER A 271 8.46 -20.87 0.10
CA SER A 271 9.59 -21.79 0.19
C SER A 271 10.72 -21.30 1.10
N SER A 272 11.18 -20.06 0.92
CA SER A 272 12.27 -19.51 1.74
C SER A 272 11.88 -19.27 3.19
N ASN A 273 10.58 -19.10 3.48
CA ASN A 273 10.12 -18.79 4.82
C ASN A 273 9.77 -20.01 5.67
N VAL A 274 9.72 -21.22 5.10
CA VAL A 274 9.50 -22.45 5.88
C VAL A 274 10.56 -22.57 6.98
N GLU A 275 11.84 -22.46 6.64
CA GLU A 275 12.95 -22.55 7.60
C GLU A 275 13.05 -21.31 8.50
N HIS A 276 12.82 -20.12 7.95
CA HIS A 276 12.96 -18.87 8.72
C HIS A 276 11.95 -18.75 9.86
N ILE A 277 10.74 -19.29 9.69
CA ILE A 277 9.67 -19.19 10.69
C ILE A 277 9.98 -20.02 11.93
N GLU A 278 10.65 -21.17 11.79
CA GLU A 278 11.12 -21.99 12.92
C GLU A 278 12.02 -21.17 13.87
N ASP A 279 12.84 -20.30 13.28
CA ASP A 279 13.76 -19.38 13.95
C ASP A 279 13.09 -18.08 14.43
N ALA A 280 11.78 -17.96 14.32
CA ALA A 280 11.00 -16.74 14.52
C ALA A 280 11.52 -15.54 13.70
N LYS A 281 11.89 -15.80 12.44
CA LYS A 281 12.30 -14.79 11.45
C LYS A 281 11.35 -14.83 10.25
N LEU A 282 11.30 -13.71 9.53
CA LEU A 282 10.54 -13.59 8.30
C LEU A 282 11.38 -12.88 7.24
N GLU A 283 11.57 -13.54 6.11
CA GLU A 283 12.20 -12.98 4.93
C GLU A 283 11.17 -12.29 4.05
N ILE A 284 11.39 -11.00 3.79
CA ILE A 284 10.48 -10.14 3.02
C ILE A 284 11.22 -9.52 1.84
N PRO A 285 10.65 -9.52 0.63
CA PRO A 285 11.27 -8.85 -0.52
C PRO A 285 11.20 -7.32 -0.41
N THR A 286 12.12 -6.63 -1.08
CA THR A 286 12.22 -5.16 -1.11
C THR A 286 12.03 -4.61 -2.52
N TYR A 287 10.94 -3.88 -2.77
CA TYR A 287 10.50 -3.48 -4.13
C TYR A 287 10.75 -2.00 -4.47
N LYS A 288 11.96 -1.49 -4.19
CA LYS A 288 12.35 -0.12 -4.60
C LYS A 288 13.73 -0.01 -5.27
N ARG A 289 14.31 -1.14 -5.69
CA ARG A 289 15.61 -1.19 -6.36
C ARG A 289 15.52 -2.15 -7.56
N GLU A 290 16.40 -1.98 -8.53
CA GLU A 290 16.44 -2.75 -9.79
C GLU A 290 16.76 -4.24 -9.57
N GLU A 291 17.32 -4.60 -8.41
CA GLU A 291 17.58 -5.99 -8.00
C GLU A 291 16.61 -6.45 -6.90
N ALA A 292 16.14 -7.70 -7.01
CA ALA A 292 15.38 -8.37 -5.96
C ALA A 292 16.26 -8.59 -4.73
N ARG A 293 16.12 -7.72 -3.73
CA ARG A 293 16.77 -7.88 -2.43
C ARG A 293 15.76 -8.32 -1.39
N PHE A 294 16.20 -9.18 -0.49
CA PHE A 294 15.42 -9.65 0.65
C PHE A 294 15.94 -9.03 1.93
N ARG A 295 15.05 -8.86 2.91
CA ARG A 295 15.41 -8.49 4.28
C ARG A 295 14.80 -9.49 5.24
N ILE A 296 15.59 -9.92 6.22
CA ILE A 296 15.16 -10.83 7.28
C ILE A 296 14.83 -10.00 8.51
N ILE A 297 13.60 -10.15 9.02
CA ILE A 297 13.11 -9.43 10.19
C ILE A 297 12.79 -10.45 11.29
N PRO A 298 13.28 -10.26 12.52
CA PRO A 298 12.83 -11.04 13.67
C PRO A 298 11.38 -10.70 14.00
N ILE A 299 10.56 -11.71 14.21
CA ILE A 299 9.15 -11.58 14.61
C ILE A 299 8.93 -12.21 15.97
N GLU A 300 7.83 -11.84 16.63
CA GLU A 300 7.46 -12.47 17.90
C GLU A 300 7.15 -13.97 17.66
N ARG A 301 7.57 -14.84 18.60
CA ARG A 301 7.28 -16.29 18.52
C ARG A 301 5.80 -16.58 18.32
N SER A 302 4.90 -15.82 18.96
CA SER A 302 3.47 -16.02 18.80
C SER A 302 2.98 -15.73 17.37
N VAL A 303 3.59 -14.76 16.68
CA VAL A 303 3.31 -14.45 15.27
C VAL A 303 3.89 -15.54 14.37
N ALA A 304 5.11 -16.01 14.66
CA ALA A 304 5.73 -17.11 13.92
C ALA A 304 4.87 -18.38 13.96
N MET A 305 4.41 -18.79 15.15
CA MET A 305 3.52 -19.95 15.32
C MET A 305 2.21 -19.81 14.53
N ARG A 306 1.60 -18.61 14.53
CA ARG A 306 0.35 -18.38 13.77
C ARG A 306 0.59 -18.40 12.26
N LEU A 307 1.73 -17.90 11.81
CA LEU A 307 2.12 -17.95 10.41
C LEU A 307 2.41 -19.39 9.96
N GLU A 308 3.08 -20.17 10.81
CA GLU A 308 3.31 -21.60 10.60
C GLU A 308 1.99 -22.37 10.45
N ILE A 309 1.04 -22.19 11.37
CA ILE A 309 -0.30 -22.80 11.29
C ILE A 309 -1.02 -22.38 10.00
N PHE A 310 -0.93 -21.10 9.61
CA PHE A 310 -1.48 -20.64 8.35
C PHE A 310 -0.88 -21.35 7.14
N MET A 311 0.45 -21.48 7.12
CA MET A 311 1.19 -22.09 6.02
C MET A 311 0.98 -23.59 5.91
N SER A 312 1.07 -24.32 7.02
CA SER A 312 1.03 -25.78 7.04
C SER A 312 -0.39 -26.35 7.06
N MET A 313 -1.36 -25.65 7.64
CA MET A 313 -2.73 -26.14 7.75
C MET A 313 -3.68 -25.44 6.79
N HIS A 314 -3.87 -24.12 6.93
CA HIS A 314 -4.93 -23.42 6.21
C HIS A 314 -4.62 -23.30 4.72
N ARG A 315 -3.38 -23.00 4.34
CA ARG A 315 -2.94 -22.90 2.94
C ARG A 315 -2.92 -24.27 2.26
N ASP A 316 -2.45 -25.32 2.94
CA ASP A 316 -2.43 -26.69 2.41
C ASP A 316 -3.84 -27.24 2.15
N LYS A 317 -4.75 -27.14 3.14
CA LYS A 317 -6.17 -27.47 2.96
C LYS A 317 -6.80 -26.72 1.78
N PHE A 318 -6.47 -25.43 1.66
CA PHE A 318 -6.96 -24.60 0.57
C PHE A 318 -6.52 -25.12 -0.81
N ILE A 319 -5.23 -25.43 -0.97
CA ILE A 319 -4.69 -25.95 -2.24
C ILE A 319 -5.34 -27.30 -2.58
N LYS A 320 -5.42 -28.22 -1.60
CA LYS A 320 -6.05 -29.53 -1.79
C LYS A 320 -7.51 -29.42 -2.22
N ARG A 321 -8.26 -28.48 -1.64
CA ARG A 321 -9.64 -28.20 -2.05
C ARG A 321 -9.72 -27.68 -3.48
N LEU A 322 -8.83 -26.77 -3.89
CA LEU A 322 -8.84 -26.29 -5.28
C LEU A 322 -8.57 -27.41 -6.29
N ILE A 323 -7.69 -28.35 -5.96
CA ILE A 323 -7.43 -29.54 -6.79
C ILE A 323 -8.66 -30.46 -6.79
N LYS A 324 -9.30 -30.71 -5.63
CA LYS A 324 -10.52 -31.54 -5.50
C LYS A 324 -11.63 -31.10 -6.45
N TYR A 325 -11.79 -29.80 -6.66
CA TYR A 325 -12.83 -29.22 -7.51
C TYR A 325 -12.34 -28.76 -8.89
N GLU A 326 -11.15 -29.21 -9.32
CA GLU A 326 -10.59 -28.93 -10.65
C GLU A 326 -10.44 -27.43 -10.97
N LEU A 327 -10.29 -26.59 -9.95
CA LEU A 327 -10.01 -25.16 -10.11
C LEU A 327 -8.54 -24.89 -10.47
N ILE A 328 -7.66 -25.83 -10.13
CA ILE A 328 -6.27 -25.94 -10.56
C ILE A 328 -5.95 -27.40 -10.88
N SER A 329 -5.05 -27.67 -11.83
CA SER A 329 -4.77 -29.06 -12.23
C SER A 329 -3.84 -29.78 -11.26
N SER A 330 -2.91 -29.05 -10.62
CA SER A 330 -1.91 -29.62 -9.72
C SER A 330 -1.25 -28.55 -8.84
N GLU A 331 -0.49 -28.99 -7.84
CA GLU A 331 0.30 -28.09 -6.99
C GLU A 331 1.36 -27.28 -7.75
N SER A 332 1.79 -27.73 -8.95
CA SER A 332 2.75 -26.97 -9.77
C SER A 332 2.16 -25.69 -10.34
N GLU A 333 0.83 -25.53 -10.34
CA GLU A 333 0.18 -24.27 -10.69
C GLU A 333 0.15 -23.27 -9.53
N VAL A 334 0.55 -23.64 -8.32
CA VAL A 334 0.52 -22.76 -7.17
C VAL A 334 1.73 -21.83 -7.18
N ASP A 335 1.49 -20.53 -7.04
CA ASP A 335 2.62 -19.59 -6.93
C ASP A 335 3.32 -19.76 -5.57
N ASP A 336 4.65 -19.59 -5.55
CA ASP A 336 5.47 -19.69 -4.35
C ASP A 336 5.32 -18.46 -3.43
N PHE A 337 4.10 -18.21 -2.96
CA PHE A 337 3.78 -17.15 -2.02
C PHE A 337 2.93 -17.68 -0.87
N ILE A 338 3.15 -17.08 0.31
CA ILE A 338 2.30 -17.34 1.47
C ILE A 338 0.87 -16.83 1.20
N TYR A 339 0.76 -15.65 0.58
CA TYR A 339 -0.51 -14.93 0.43
C TYR A 339 -1.17 -15.20 -0.94
N LEU A 340 -2.07 -16.18 -1.00
CA LEU A 340 -2.70 -16.64 -2.24
C LEU A 340 -4.13 -16.10 -2.46
N ASN A 341 -4.50 -15.99 -3.73
CA ASN A 341 -5.86 -15.72 -4.18
C ASN A 341 -6.72 -16.95 -3.87
N SER A 342 -7.90 -16.70 -3.31
CA SER A 342 -8.85 -17.72 -2.86
C SER A 342 -9.48 -18.52 -3.99
N GLU A 343 -9.34 -18.10 -5.25
CA GLU A 343 -9.95 -18.81 -6.38
C GLU A 343 -8.93 -19.50 -7.29
N THR A 344 -7.69 -19.00 -7.35
CA THR A 344 -6.73 -19.40 -8.38
C THR A 344 -5.42 -19.97 -7.85
N ALA A 345 -5.18 -19.95 -6.54
CA ALA A 345 -3.87 -20.26 -5.93
C ALA A 345 -2.68 -19.44 -6.47
N LYS A 346 -2.95 -18.33 -7.16
CA LYS A 346 -1.96 -17.35 -7.64
C LYS A 346 -1.74 -16.24 -6.62
N SER A 347 -0.69 -15.45 -6.79
CA SER A 347 -0.46 -14.25 -5.96
C SER A 347 -1.68 -13.30 -5.97
N VAL A 348 -2.01 -12.76 -4.80
CA VAL A 348 -3.07 -11.75 -4.69
C VAL A 348 -2.55 -10.43 -5.26
N LYS A 349 -3.33 -9.80 -6.15
CA LYS A 349 -3.02 -8.45 -6.63
C LYS A 349 -2.93 -7.49 -5.44
N GLN A 350 -1.94 -6.60 -5.42
CA GLN A 350 -1.78 -5.60 -4.35
C GLN A 350 -3.08 -4.77 -4.12
N SER A 351 -3.77 -4.41 -5.20
CA SER A 351 -5.05 -3.70 -5.15
C SER A 351 -6.15 -4.50 -4.46
N ALA A 352 -6.20 -5.82 -4.68
CA ALA A 352 -7.14 -6.73 -4.03
C ALA A 352 -6.83 -6.85 -2.52
N ALA A 353 -5.56 -7.02 -2.15
CA ALA A 353 -5.14 -7.05 -0.75
C ALA A 353 -5.46 -5.72 -0.02
N TYR A 354 -5.31 -4.58 -0.71
CA TYR A 354 -5.71 -3.27 -0.20
C TYR A 354 -7.23 -3.15 -0.05
N MET A 355 -8.01 -3.67 -1.00
CA MET A 355 -9.48 -3.69 -0.93
C MET A 355 -10.01 -4.56 0.19
N ASP A 356 -9.40 -5.72 0.46
CA ASP A 356 -9.75 -6.55 1.61
C ASP A 356 -9.57 -5.78 2.93
N PHE A 357 -8.44 -5.09 3.11
CA PHE A 357 -8.21 -4.23 4.27
C PHE A 357 -9.21 -3.06 4.34
N ASN A 358 -9.49 -2.41 3.22
CA ASN A 358 -10.42 -1.28 3.18
C ASN A 358 -11.85 -1.72 3.56
N ARG A 359 -12.29 -2.90 3.10
CA ARG A 359 -13.60 -3.48 3.47
C ARG A 359 -13.67 -3.72 4.99
N LEU A 360 -12.61 -4.27 5.58
CA LEU A 360 -12.52 -4.44 7.03
C LEU A 360 -12.61 -3.10 7.77
N SER A 361 -11.88 -2.08 7.29
CA SER A 361 -11.93 -0.73 7.88
C SER A 361 -13.32 -0.10 7.81
N LEU A 362 -14.04 -0.31 6.70
CA LEU A 362 -15.41 0.20 6.53
C LEU A 362 -16.38 -0.53 7.49
N ARG A 363 -16.28 -1.85 7.60
CA ARG A 363 -17.08 -2.66 8.53
C ARG A 363 -16.83 -2.30 9.99
N ALA A 364 -15.58 -1.99 10.32
CA ALA A 364 -15.20 -1.49 11.64
C ALA A 364 -15.78 -0.10 11.96
N GLY A 365 -16.45 0.58 11.02
CA GLY A 365 -17.03 1.91 11.19
C GLY A 365 -15.98 3.00 11.36
N ILE A 366 -14.78 2.82 10.78
CA ILE A 366 -13.70 3.80 10.90
C ILE A 366 -13.89 4.90 9.85
N VAL A 367 -14.33 6.07 10.31
CA VAL A 367 -14.63 7.24 9.46
C VAL A 367 -13.36 7.91 8.92
N THR A 368 -12.27 7.85 9.69
CA THR A 368 -10.97 8.41 9.28
C THR A 368 -10.31 7.53 8.23
N LYS A 369 -9.63 8.15 7.26
CA LYS A 369 -8.87 7.42 6.23
C LYS A 369 -7.82 6.51 6.88
N THR A 370 -8.10 5.22 6.92
CA THR A 370 -7.17 4.20 7.42
C THR A 370 -6.57 3.47 6.23
N CYS A 371 -5.25 3.36 6.20
CA CYS A 371 -4.56 2.65 5.13
C CYS A 371 -3.41 1.83 5.69
N GLN A 372 -3.06 0.75 5.01
CA GLN A 372 -1.97 -0.15 5.42
C GLN A 372 -0.64 0.59 5.65
N SER A 373 -0.36 1.68 4.91
CA SER A 373 0.85 2.48 5.15
C SER A 373 0.92 3.10 6.55
N MET A 374 -0.21 3.30 7.25
CA MET A 374 -0.21 3.82 8.62
C MET A 374 0.31 2.81 9.63
N PHE A 375 0.16 1.50 9.37
CA PHE A 375 0.82 0.44 10.17
C PHE A 375 2.34 0.56 10.04
N ARG A 376 2.84 0.84 8.84
CA ARG A 376 4.26 1.11 8.62
C ARG A 376 4.75 2.34 9.42
N HIS A 377 4.02 3.44 9.41
CA HIS A 377 4.37 4.61 10.24
C HIS A 377 4.43 4.25 11.73
N ARG A 378 3.46 3.44 12.21
CA ARG A 378 3.43 2.95 13.60
C ARG A 378 4.62 2.04 13.92
N PHE A 379 4.92 1.08 13.05
CA PHE A 379 6.06 0.17 13.19
C PHE A 379 7.39 0.92 13.24
N VAL A 380 7.61 1.85 12.32
CA VAL A 380 8.82 2.70 12.29
C VAL A 380 8.94 3.49 13.59
N THR A 381 7.86 4.13 14.05
CA THR A 381 7.85 4.86 15.34
C THR A 381 8.23 3.93 16.50
N ASN A 382 7.65 2.72 16.57
CA ASN A 382 7.97 1.72 17.59
C ASN A 382 9.45 1.28 17.53
N MET A 383 10.00 1.07 16.34
CA MET A 383 11.42 0.73 16.15
C MET A 383 12.34 1.85 16.64
N VAL A 384 12.02 3.12 16.30
CA VAL A 384 12.78 4.28 16.78
C VAL A 384 12.74 4.33 18.31
N LYS A 385 11.56 4.19 18.93
CA LYS A 385 11.42 4.13 20.40
C LYS A 385 12.27 3.02 21.03
N LEU A 386 12.18 1.79 20.52
CA LEU A 386 12.93 0.65 21.06
C LEU A 386 14.45 0.88 20.97
N HIS A 387 14.92 1.45 19.85
CA HIS A 387 16.33 1.77 19.71
C HIS A 387 16.77 2.97 20.53
N LEU A 388 15.90 3.96 20.78
CA LEU A 388 16.16 5.07 21.70
C LEU A 388 16.35 4.53 23.13
N VAL A 389 15.39 3.73 23.63
CA VAL A 389 15.47 3.11 24.96
C VAL A 389 16.72 2.24 25.08
N SER A 390 16.97 1.35 24.11
CA SER A 390 18.17 0.50 24.12
C SER A 390 19.48 1.31 24.07
N PHE A 391 19.47 2.48 23.43
CA PHE A 391 20.63 3.37 23.41
C PHE A 391 20.85 4.05 24.77
N MET A 392 19.76 4.46 25.44
CA MET A 392 19.79 5.01 26.80
C MET A 392 20.27 3.97 27.82
N ASP A 393 19.79 2.73 27.74
CA ASP A 393 20.21 1.64 28.63
C ASP A 393 21.72 1.37 28.54
N LYS A 394 22.28 1.46 27.32
CA LYS A 394 23.72 1.26 27.07
C LYS A 394 24.56 2.49 27.42
N ASN A 395 23.94 3.66 27.54
CA ASN A 395 24.61 4.93 27.85
C ASN A 395 23.83 5.65 28.96
N PRO A 396 23.93 5.23 30.22
CA PRO A 396 23.12 5.77 31.32
C PRO A 396 23.28 7.28 31.57
N LEU A 397 24.35 7.88 31.04
CA LEU A 397 24.62 9.33 31.08
C LEU A 397 23.85 10.13 30.02
N LYS A 398 23.18 9.47 29.08
CA LYS A 398 22.41 10.09 27.99
C LYS A 398 20.92 10.10 28.35
N SER A 399 20.41 11.28 28.70
CA SER A 399 18.96 11.54 28.84
C SER A 399 18.38 12.12 27.55
N ALA A 400 17.05 12.25 27.45
CA ALA A 400 16.36 12.87 26.29
C ALA A 400 16.95 14.24 25.91
N HIS A 401 17.38 15.03 26.91
CA HIS A 401 17.98 16.34 26.73
C HIS A 401 19.47 16.32 26.33
N SER A 402 20.10 15.14 26.30
CA SER A 402 21.54 14.94 26.06
C SER A 402 21.85 14.23 24.74
N PHE A 403 20.83 13.93 23.93
CA PHE A 403 20.98 13.39 22.58
C PHE A 403 21.50 14.47 21.63
N ASN A 404 22.47 14.11 20.80
CA ASN A 404 22.93 14.94 19.70
C ASN A 404 22.52 14.34 18.34
N ASP A 405 22.72 15.11 17.27
CA ASP A 405 22.37 14.68 15.91
C ASP A 405 23.08 13.38 15.47
N LYS A 406 24.30 13.11 15.95
CA LYS A 406 25.05 11.89 15.62
C LYS A 406 24.46 10.66 16.32
N ASP A 407 23.93 10.82 17.53
CA ASP A 407 23.24 9.77 18.27
C ASP A 407 21.97 9.36 17.51
N TYR A 408 21.18 10.35 17.06
CA TYR A 408 20.00 10.12 16.21
C TYR A 408 20.38 9.48 14.88
N GLU A 409 21.42 9.96 14.20
CA GLU A 409 21.88 9.38 12.94
C GLU A 409 22.24 7.89 13.09
N THR A 410 22.89 7.52 14.20
CA THR A 410 23.27 6.14 14.51
C THR A 410 22.04 5.24 14.69
N ILE A 411 21.04 5.73 15.42
CA ILE A 411 19.77 5.02 15.63
C ILE A 411 19.01 4.87 14.31
N LEU A 412 18.85 5.96 13.56
CA LEU A 412 18.10 5.96 12.32
C LEU A 412 18.76 5.10 11.23
N LYS A 413 20.09 4.98 11.19
CA LYS A 413 20.79 4.03 10.31
C LYS A 413 20.42 2.58 10.61
N LYS A 414 20.29 2.20 11.88
CA LYS A 414 19.82 0.86 12.28
C LYS A 414 18.36 0.65 11.90
N VAL A 415 17.49 1.62 12.19
CA VAL A 415 16.06 1.51 11.81
C VAL A 415 15.90 1.43 10.28
N ALA A 416 16.71 2.19 9.53
CA ALA A 416 16.68 2.20 8.07
C ALA A 416 17.03 0.82 7.47
N SER A 417 17.92 0.03 8.09
CA SER A 417 18.24 -1.31 7.61
C SER A 417 17.07 -2.28 7.79
N PHE A 418 16.37 -2.23 8.93
CA PHE A 418 15.18 -3.08 9.16
C PHE A 418 13.99 -2.70 8.29
N THR A 419 13.85 -1.41 7.99
CA THR A 419 12.67 -0.87 7.30
C THR A 419 12.89 -0.69 5.80
N ASP A 420 14.09 -0.95 5.27
CA ASP A 420 14.46 -0.70 3.87
C ASP A 420 14.18 0.77 3.44
N HIS A 421 14.77 1.72 4.17
CA HIS A 421 14.83 3.12 3.74
C HIS A 421 16.18 3.40 3.08
N LYS A 422 16.15 4.00 1.88
CA LYS A 422 17.37 4.42 1.16
C LYS A 422 18.12 5.52 1.91
N ASP A 423 17.39 6.41 2.57
CA ASP A 423 17.93 7.54 3.30
C ASP A 423 17.37 7.54 4.73
N HIS A 424 18.26 7.47 5.71
CA HIS A 424 17.90 7.45 7.12
C HIS A 424 17.29 8.79 7.58
N LYS A 425 17.62 9.92 6.95
CA LYS A 425 17.04 11.22 7.31
C LYS A 425 15.55 11.32 7.01
N SER A 426 15.05 10.48 6.10
CA SER A 426 13.61 10.35 5.88
C SER A 426 12.85 9.87 7.13
N LEU A 427 13.57 9.35 8.13
CA LEU A 427 13.04 8.87 9.39
C LEU A 427 13.10 9.91 10.53
N ASN A 428 13.64 11.11 10.29
CA ASN A 428 13.76 12.15 11.32
C ASN A 428 12.40 12.51 11.94
N GLU A 429 11.33 12.52 11.13
CA GLU A 429 9.96 12.84 11.59
C GLU A 429 9.44 11.88 12.67
N TYR A 430 10.02 10.68 12.79
CA TYR A 430 9.61 9.70 13.81
C TYR A 430 10.34 9.88 15.13
N ILE A 431 11.40 10.69 15.20
CA ILE A 431 12.11 10.97 16.45
C ILE A 431 11.18 11.73 17.40
N ASP A 432 10.59 12.82 16.93
CA ASP A 432 9.70 13.65 17.73
C ASP A 432 8.48 12.85 18.19
N LEU A 433 7.88 12.06 17.29
CA LEU A 433 6.77 11.15 17.60
C LEU A 433 7.16 10.08 18.64
N ALA A 434 8.38 9.55 18.53
CA ALA A 434 8.88 8.55 19.45
C ALA A 434 9.08 9.14 20.86
N TRP A 435 9.64 10.35 20.96
CA TRP A 435 9.79 11.05 22.23
C TRP A 435 8.46 11.45 22.85
N GLU A 436 7.52 12.00 22.07
CA GLU A 436 6.17 12.32 22.54
C GLU A 436 5.49 11.07 23.11
N GLU A 437 5.58 9.95 22.40
CA GLU A 437 5.03 8.68 22.92
C GLU A 437 5.83 8.17 24.14
N LEU A 438 7.16 8.31 24.19
CA LEU A 438 7.98 7.88 25.33
C LEU A 438 7.73 8.71 26.60
N ASP A 439 7.55 10.01 26.47
CA ASP A 439 7.24 10.95 27.57
C ASP A 439 5.86 10.66 28.16
N VAL A 440 4.86 10.42 27.29
CA VAL A 440 3.55 9.87 27.70
C VAL A 440 3.71 8.48 28.35
N PHE A 441 4.66 7.68 27.88
CA PHE A 441 4.96 6.36 28.45
C PHE A 441 5.67 6.43 29.80
N GLU A 442 6.49 7.44 30.12
CA GLU A 442 7.19 7.53 31.41
C GLU A 442 6.22 7.79 32.58
N TYR A 443 5.19 8.62 32.32
CA TYR A 443 4.05 8.80 33.23
C TYR A 443 3.10 7.57 33.27
N ALA A 444 2.96 6.87 32.14
CA ALA A 444 2.07 5.71 32.03
C ALA A 444 2.72 4.35 32.39
N TYR A 445 4.05 4.20 32.46
CA TYR A 445 4.71 2.90 32.63
C TYR A 445 4.47 2.30 34.01
N GLN A 446 4.44 3.14 35.05
CA GLN A 446 4.11 2.71 36.40
C GLN A 446 2.65 2.24 36.49
N MET A 447 1.71 2.95 35.85
CA MET A 447 0.27 2.63 35.86
C MET A 447 -0.10 1.48 34.89
N LYS A 448 0.49 1.44 33.70
CA LYS A 448 0.14 0.51 32.61
C LYS A 448 0.76 -0.87 32.81
N ASN A 449 1.97 -0.99 33.36
CA ASN A 449 2.54 -2.30 33.69
C ASN A 449 1.70 -2.98 34.78
N LEU A 450 1.22 -2.22 35.76
CA LEU A 450 0.20 -2.66 36.72
C LEU A 450 -1.10 -3.07 36.01
N HIS A 451 -1.68 -2.17 35.23
CA HIS A 451 -2.97 -2.38 34.56
C HIS A 451 -2.95 -3.54 33.53
N SER A 452 -1.84 -3.74 32.81
CA SER A 452 -1.67 -4.86 31.87
C SER A 452 -1.52 -6.21 32.59
N ARG A 453 -0.90 -6.21 33.78
CA ARG A 453 -0.82 -7.42 34.62
C ARG A 453 -2.19 -7.74 35.21
N PHE A 454 -2.94 -6.75 35.68
CA PHE A 454 -4.31 -6.93 36.15
C PHE A 454 -5.25 -7.39 35.02
N SER A 455 -5.16 -6.80 33.83
CA SER A 455 -5.93 -7.25 32.66
C SER A 455 -5.56 -8.67 32.21
N ALA A 456 -4.29 -9.07 32.32
CA ALA A 456 -3.87 -10.44 32.05
C ALA A 456 -4.39 -11.42 33.11
N ILE A 457 -4.39 -11.02 34.38
CA ILE A 457 -4.97 -11.80 35.48
C ILE A 457 -6.47 -12.00 35.27
N SER A 458 -7.25 -10.95 34.97
CA SER A 458 -8.69 -11.08 34.70
C SER A 458 -8.98 -12.00 33.50
N LYS A 459 -8.18 -11.91 32.43
CA LYS A 459 -8.31 -12.84 31.28
C LYS A 459 -8.01 -14.29 31.66
N LEU A 460 -6.92 -14.55 32.40
CA LEU A 460 -6.58 -15.89 32.86
C LEU A 460 -7.63 -16.47 33.80
N VAL A 461 -8.23 -15.63 34.65
CA VAL A 461 -9.33 -16.02 35.55
C VAL A 461 -10.60 -16.34 34.76
N SER A 462 -10.94 -15.52 33.75
CA SER A 462 -12.06 -15.77 32.84
C SER A 462 -11.88 -17.07 32.04
N ASP A 463 -10.68 -17.32 31.52
CA ASP A 463 -10.35 -18.54 30.79
C ASP A 463 -10.40 -19.78 31.71
N ALA A 464 -9.89 -19.67 32.94
CA ALA A 464 -9.99 -20.73 33.94
C ALA A 464 -11.45 -21.04 34.32
N LYS A 465 -12.32 -20.02 34.45
CA LYS A 465 -13.76 -20.22 34.70
C LYS A 465 -14.43 -20.94 33.54
N ALA A 466 -14.09 -20.58 32.29
CA ALA A 466 -14.64 -21.24 31.10
C ALA A 466 -14.23 -22.72 31.03
N GLN A 467 -12.98 -23.03 31.39
CA GLN A 467 -12.47 -24.41 31.44
C GLN A 467 -13.11 -25.22 32.57
N ILE A 468 -13.30 -24.64 33.76
CA ILE A 468 -13.96 -25.30 34.90
C ILE A 468 -15.43 -25.62 34.60
N LYS A 469 -16.16 -24.72 33.93
CA LYS A 469 -17.55 -24.96 33.49
C LYS A 469 -17.68 -26.10 32.47
N GLY A 470 -16.60 -26.47 31.79
CA GLY A 470 -16.55 -27.60 30.87
C GLY A 470 -16.29 -28.97 31.52
N LEU A 471 -16.05 -29.03 32.84
CA LEU A 471 -15.75 -30.27 33.57
C LEU A 471 -16.98 -30.76 34.37
N ASN A 472 -17.33 -32.05 34.25
CA ASN A 472 -18.44 -32.71 34.95
C ASN A 472 -18.13 -32.98 36.45
N TYR A 473 -17.94 -31.94 37.26
CA TYR A 473 -17.81 -32.07 38.73
C TYR A 473 -19.09 -31.63 39.45
N SER A 474 -19.25 -32.05 40.71
CA SER A 474 -20.39 -31.67 41.54
C SER A 474 -20.35 -30.16 41.85
N GLU A 475 -21.49 -29.49 41.74
CA GLU A 475 -21.63 -28.04 41.90
C GLU A 475 -21.21 -27.56 43.31
N ALA A 476 -21.25 -28.46 44.30
CA ALA A 476 -20.83 -28.20 45.68
C ALA A 476 -19.30 -28.12 45.84
N ASP A 477 -18.54 -28.87 45.05
CA ASP A 477 -17.08 -28.91 45.14
C ASP A 477 -16.40 -27.76 44.39
N LEU A 478 -17.06 -27.23 43.35
CA LEU A 478 -16.53 -26.14 42.51
C LEU A 478 -16.87 -24.74 43.03
N LYS A 479 -17.90 -24.61 43.87
CA LYS A 479 -18.38 -23.33 44.39
C LYS A 479 -17.29 -22.50 45.11
N PRO A 480 -16.44 -23.07 45.99
CA PRO A 480 -15.41 -22.30 46.68
C PRO A 480 -14.30 -21.79 45.74
N ILE A 481 -14.01 -22.54 44.68
CA ILE A 481 -12.98 -22.20 43.68
C ILE A 481 -13.48 -21.06 42.79
N ILE A 482 -14.74 -21.12 42.37
CA ILE A 482 -15.37 -20.06 41.56
C ILE A 482 -15.52 -18.77 42.36
N GLU A 483 -15.87 -18.85 43.65
CA GLU A 483 -15.97 -17.68 44.53
C GLU A 483 -14.59 -17.01 44.75
N ASN A 484 -13.52 -17.78 44.97
CA ASN A 484 -12.17 -17.23 45.07
C ASN A 484 -11.70 -16.58 43.75
N LEU A 485 -12.04 -17.19 42.60
CA LEU A 485 -11.75 -16.61 41.29
C LEU A 485 -12.56 -15.32 41.04
N ASN A 486 -13.79 -15.22 41.54
CA ASN A 486 -14.58 -13.99 41.49
C ASN A 486 -13.94 -12.88 42.35
N ALA A 487 -13.50 -13.20 43.57
CA ALA A 487 -12.86 -12.25 44.47
C ALA A 487 -11.53 -11.70 43.91
N ILE A 488 -10.72 -12.55 43.27
CA ILE A 488 -9.48 -12.13 42.59
C ILE A 488 -9.79 -11.19 41.41
N GLU A 489 -10.88 -11.44 40.68
CA GLU A 489 -11.30 -10.61 39.56
C GLU A 489 -11.88 -9.26 40.02
N GLU A 490 -12.65 -9.23 41.12
CA GLU A 490 -13.16 -7.98 41.72
C GLU A 490 -12.06 -7.09 42.28
N GLU A 491 -11.10 -7.64 43.04
CA GLU A 491 -9.94 -6.88 43.54
C GLU A 491 -9.04 -6.37 42.40
N SER A 492 -8.89 -7.16 41.34
CA SER A 492 -8.19 -6.74 40.13
C SER A 492 -8.90 -5.59 39.39
N ASN A 493 -10.22 -5.44 39.54
CA ASN A 493 -11.01 -4.41 38.87
C ASN A 493 -11.15 -3.13 39.73
N LEU A 494 -11.19 -3.24 41.06
CA LEU A 494 -11.21 -2.10 41.99
C LEU A 494 -9.94 -1.23 41.92
N LEU A 495 -8.81 -1.81 41.51
CA LEU A 495 -7.52 -1.13 41.31
C LEU A 495 -7.38 -0.48 39.92
N VAL A 496 -8.37 -0.67 39.03
CA VAL A 496 -8.37 -0.17 37.66
C VAL A 496 -9.19 1.12 37.51
N ASP A 497 -10.18 1.33 38.39
CA ASP A 497 -11.13 2.47 38.33
C ASP A 497 -10.77 3.67 39.25
N LYS A 498 -9.56 3.68 39.84
CA LYS A 498 -8.94 4.86 40.49
C LYS A 498 -7.75 5.35 39.67
#